data_AF-A0A5M8QUS1-F1
#
_entry.id   AF-A0A5M8QUS1-F1
#
_cell.length_a   1.000
_cell.length_b   1.000
_cell.length_c   1.000
_cell.angle_alpha   90.00
_cell.angle_beta   90.00
_cell.angle_gamma   90.00
#
_symmetry.space_group_name_H-M   'P 1'
#
loop_
_entity.id
_entity.type
_entity.pdbx_description
1 polymer ?
#
loop_
_entity_poly.entity_id
_entity_poly.type
_entity_poly.pdbx_seq_one_letter_code
_entity_poly.pdbx_strand_id
1 'polypeptide(L)' 'MIMGIITTGIISFTLISINIGFVSNFLVIWLKSWSMAYMIVIPVILLVGPIVQKLVNSMFKDAVTRQYDL' A
#
# COMPACT_ATOMS: atom_id res chain seq x y z
N MET A 1 7.65 -12.96 -6.49
CA MET A 1 8.42 -12.00 -5.65
C MET A 1 9.16 -10.96 -6.48
N ILE A 2 9.91 -11.34 -7.52
CA ILE A 2 10.66 -10.40 -8.38
C ILE A 2 9.73 -9.40 -9.11
N MET A 3 8.57 -9.83 -9.60
CA MET A 3 7.58 -8.94 -10.25
C MET A 3 7.16 -7.77 -9.35
N GLY A 4 6.84 -8.04 -8.08
CA GLY A 4 6.35 -7.00 -7.16
C GLY A 4 7.41 -5.95 -6.85
N ILE A 5 8.68 -6.34 -6.80
CA ILE A 5 9.80 -5.41 -6.59
C ILE A 5 9.94 -4.48 -7.81
N ILE A 6 9.83 -5.03 -9.02
CA ILE A 6 9.92 -4.25 -10.26
C ILE A 6 8.72 -3.29 -10.39
N THR A 7 7.50 -3.78 -10.17
CA THR A 7 6.29 -2.96 -10.29
C THR A 7 6.25 -1.84 -9.25
N THR A 8 6.59 -2.13 -7.98
CA THR A 8 6.62 -1.09 -6.93
C THR A 8 7.76 -0.10 -7.12
N GLY A 9 8.92 -0.56 -7.60
CA GLY A 9 10.05 0.30 -7.97
C GLY A 9 9.68 1.30 -9.07
N ILE A 10 9.05 0.82 -10.15
CA ILE A 10 8.64 1.68 -11.28
C ILE A 10 7.54 2.67 -10.87
N ILE A 11 6.53 2.24 -10.12
CA ILE A 11 5.45 3.13 -9.66
C ILE A 11 6.00 4.22 -8.75
N SER A 12 6.85 3.85 -7.79
CA SER A 12 7.53 4.79 -6.89
C SER A 12 8.42 5.77 -7.67
N PHE A 13 9.20 5.27 -8.63
CA PHE A 13 10.10 6.08 -9.46
C PHE A 13 9.32 7.09 -10.29
N THR A 14 8.25 6.67 -10.95
CA THR A 14 7.40 7.54 -11.77
C THR A 14 6.71 8.61 -10.92
N LEU A 15 6.12 8.26 -9.76
CA LEU A 15 5.45 9.21 -8.87
C LEU A 15 6.39 10.32 -8.39
N ILE A 16 7.58 9.94 -7.94
CA ILE A 16 8.56 10.90 -7.41
C ILE A 16 9.18 11.72 -8.55
N SER A 17 9.43 11.13 -9.74
CA SER A 17 9.90 11.85 -10.94
C SER A 17 8.95 12.97 -11.34
N ILE A 18 7.64 12.72 -11.30
CA ILE A 18 6.61 13.69 -11.64
C ILE A 18 6.45 14.77 -10.57
N ASN A 19 6.61 14.42 -9.28
CA ASN A 19 6.33 15.33 -8.17
C ASN A 19 7.48 16.31 -7.86
N ILE A 20 8.74 15.85 -7.99
CA ILE A 20 9.94 16.64 -7.60
C ILE A 20 10.70 17.17 -8.83
N GLY A 21 10.53 16.54 -9.99
CA GLY A 21 11.34 16.82 -11.18
C GLY A 21 12.77 16.24 -11.08
N PHE A 22 13.49 16.24 -12.20
CA PHE A 22 14.87 15.73 -12.27
C PHE A 22 15.88 16.75 -11.72
N VAL A 23 16.01 16.80 -10.39
CA VAL A 23 17.08 17.52 -9.67
C VAL A 23 18.35 16.67 -9.58
N SER A 24 19.53 17.29 -9.43
CA SER A 24 20.84 16.60 -9.41
C SER A 24 20.94 15.46 -8.36
N ASN A 25 20.16 15.54 -7.27
CA ASN A 25 20.09 14.54 -6.21
C ASN A 25 18.84 13.64 -6.27
N PHE A 26 18.13 13.63 -7.40
CA PHE A 26 16.84 12.95 -7.57
C PHE A 26 16.88 11.49 -7.13
N LEU A 27 17.86 10.71 -7.60
CA LEU A 27 17.98 9.29 -7.27
C LEU A 27 18.19 9.05 -5.76
N VAL A 28 18.94 9.92 -5.09
CA VAL A 28 19.20 9.81 -3.64
C VAL A 28 17.93 10.14 -2.85
N ILE A 29 17.21 11.20 -3.24
CA ILE A 29 15.94 11.59 -2.62
C ILE A 29 14.89 10.51 -2.85
N TRP A 30 14.85 9.93 -4.04
CA TRP A 30 13.97 8.83 -4.40
C TRP A 30 14.23 7.59 -3.55
N LEU A 31 15.48 7.10 -3.49
CA LEU A 31 15.83 5.90 -2.74
C LEU A 31 15.58 6.08 -1.23
N LYS A 32 15.86 7.27 -0.69
CA LYS A 32 15.59 7.61 0.71
C LYS A 32 14.09 7.66 1.02
N SER A 33 13.30 8.28 0.16
CA SER A 33 11.84 8.38 0.35
C SER A 33 11.15 7.04 0.17
N TRP A 34 11.57 6.26 -0.83
CA TRP A 34 11.05 4.92 -1.09
C TRP A 34 11.36 3.96 0.05
N SER A 35 12.59 3.94 0.57
CA SER A 35 12.95 3.10 1.71
C SER A 35 12.22 3.50 3.00
N MET A 36 12.04 4.81 3.25
CA MET A 36 11.27 5.30 4.39
C MET A 36 9.78 4.93 4.27
N ALA A 37 9.18 5.05 3.08
CA ALA A 37 7.81 4.61 2.84
C ALA A 37 7.65 3.10 3.03
N TYR A 38 8.61 2.30 2.58
CA TYR A 38 8.58 0.85 2.77
C TYR A 38 8.63 0.47 4.26
N MET A 39 9.46 1.16 5.04
CA MET A 39 9.58 0.97 6.49
C MET A 39 8.28 1.31 7.24
N ILE A 40 7.50 2.27 6.74
CA ILE A 40 6.21 2.66 7.34
C ILE A 40 5.08 1.74 6.86
N VAL A 41 5.09 1.32 5.59
CA VAL A 41 4.04 0.48 5.00
C VAL A 41 3.97 -0.89 5.68
N ILE A 42 5.09 -1.51 6.03
CA ILE A 42 5.11 -2.83 6.70
C ILE A 42 4.30 -2.83 8.00
N PRO A 43 4.58 -1.98 9.01
CA PRO A 43 3.80 -1.95 10.25
C PRO A 43 2.35 -1.51 10.00
N VAL A 44 2.11 -0.62 9.03
CA VAL A 44 0.75 -0.20 8.66
C VAL A 44 -0.05 -1.38 8.13
N ILE A 45 0.48 -2.18 7.20
CA ILE A 45 -0.22 -3.36 6.66
C ILE A 45 -0.48 -4.41 7.76
N LEU A 46 0.47 -4.62 8.67
CA LEU A 46 0.31 -5.55 9.79
C LEU A 46 -0.80 -5.12 10.75
N LEU A 47 -0.97 -3.82 10.97
CA LEU A 47 -2.02 -3.28 11.84
C LEU A 47 -3.37 -3.17 11.12
N VAL A 48 -3.37 -2.69 9.88
CA VAL A 48 -4.58 -2.44 9.08
C VAL A 48 -5.17 -3.73 8.55
N GLY A 49 -4.35 -4.72 8.19
CA GLY A 49 -4.79 -6.05 7.72
C GLY A 49 -5.88 -6.69 8.58
N PRO A 50 -5.66 -6.90 9.90
CA PRO A 50 -6.69 -7.48 10.76
C PRO A 50 -7.90 -6.56 10.96
N ILE A 51 -7.72 -5.24 10.94
CA ILE A 51 -8.83 -4.27 11.07
C ILE A 51 -9.75 -4.37 9.84
N VAL A 52 -9.18 -4.38 8.64
CA VAL A 52 -9.93 -4.52 7.39
C VAL A 52 -10.61 -5.88 7.33
N GLN A 53 -9.94 -6.97 7.73
CA GLN A 53 -10.58 -8.29 7.82
C GLN A 53 -11.78 -8.30 8.75
N LYS A 54 -11.70 -7.65 9.93
CA LYS A 54 -12.84 -7.53 10.85
C LYS A 54 -13.99 -6.71 10.25
N LEU A 55 -13.67 -5.60 9.58
CA LEU A 55 -14.67 -4.75 8.93
C LEU A 55 -15.39 -5.49 7.80
N VAL A 56 -14.64 -6.14 6.92
CA VAL A 56 -15.16 -6.97 5.83
C VAL A 56 -16.03 -8.08 6.41
N ASN A 57 -15.53 -8.83 7.41
CA ASN A 57 -16.31 -9.89 8.01
C ASN A 57 -17.61 -9.38 8.65
N SER A 58 -17.61 -8.21 9.29
CA SER A 58 -18.85 -7.59 9.81
C SER A 58 -19.83 -7.28 8.66
N MET A 59 -19.36 -6.57 7.62
CA MET A 59 -20.21 -6.16 6.50
C MET A 59 -20.83 -7.36 5.76
N PHE A 60 -20.07 -8.42 5.55
CA PHE A 60 -20.55 -9.61 4.84
C PHE A 60 -21.34 -10.57 5.75
N LYS A 61 -21.07 -10.62 7.06
CA LYS A 61 -21.90 -11.36 8.01
C LYS A 61 -23.30 -10.77 8.07
N ASP A 62 -23.43 -9.45 8.09
CA ASP A 62 -24.72 -8.76 8.07
C ASP A 62 -25.48 -8.99 6.74
N ALA A 63 -24.77 -9.09 5.61
CA ALA A 63 -25.35 -9.40 4.31
C ALA A 63 -25.86 -10.85 4.20
N VAL A 64 -25.14 -11.82 4.76
CA VAL A 64 -25.54 -13.25 4.75
C VAL A 64 -26.64 -13.52 5.76
N THR A 65 -26.59 -12.95 6.97
CA THR A 65 -27.63 -13.13 7.98
C THR A 65 -28.99 -12.60 7.50
N ARG A 66 -29.02 -11.47 6.78
CA ARG A 66 -30.28 -10.97 6.17
C ARG A 66 -30.89 -11.86 5.09
N GLN A 67 -30.10 -12.73 4.45
CA GLN A 67 -30.61 -13.63 3.41
C GLN A 67 -31.32 -14.87 4.01
N TYR A 68 -31.04 -15.21 5.27
CA TYR A 68 -31.62 -16.37 5.96
C TYR A 68 -32.83 -16.00 6.83
N ASP A 69 -33.03 -14.71 7.12
CA ASP A 69 -34.18 -14.15 7.85
C ASP A 69 -35.34 -13.71 6.92
N LEU A 70 -35.33 -14.08 5.62
CA LEU A 70 -36.38 -13.79 4.63
C LEU A 70 -37.06 -15.07 4.12
#